data_AF-E3MN87-F1
#
_entry.id   AF-E3MN87-F1
#
_cell.length_a   1.000
_cell.length_b   1.000
_cell.length_c   1.000
_cell.angle_alpha   90.00
_cell.angle_beta   90.00
_cell.angle_gamma   90.00
#
_symmetry.space_group_name_H-M   'P 1'
#
loop_
_entity.id
_entity.type
_entity.pdbx_description
1 polymer ?
#
loop_
_entity_poly.entity_id
_entity_poly.type
_entity_poly.pdbx_seq_one_letter_code
_entity_poly.pdbx_strand_id
1 'polypeptide(L)'
;MKFLRFPTLVLEKIFENFAVPELLFLSFCSKRMRFLIQLLEKCRLKDIKTINYSFVSDDRVMILGLSNNNKPSIDLVLTPVERKKMVPMGLFGMDRDMICCIDWSSLCWYSKYLYDKKKKEVIVQGVHNYLYQFFGPSIRYQVVSDCDELPPKLENIQLSHIALTKLKTKQKKVEDYFKASPYQEYMRIHENMNGMISQKSVVYLTKHLEIDCCHSFGDDALFRFKGSSLLLVDAMFSDKTLIRFLNEWKSGTAFQQLKHLSIHCPSHQFLDPSTVQREVGMQYFEGFLEMKWKQWTMVGRFQDKRWIPRSFKSRDYLIREFDGAGASIQISSTHFNFVVWSASKNSQHI
;
A
#
# COMPACT_ATOMS: atom_id res chain seq x y z
N MET A 1 -4.16 -14.34 37.04
CA MET A 1 -4.95 -13.13 37.38
C MET A 1 -6.33 -13.53 37.92
N LYS A 2 -6.76 -12.98 39.07
CA LYS A 2 -8.10 -13.21 39.64
C LYS A 2 -9.22 -12.69 38.73
N PHE A 3 -8.95 -11.63 37.96
CA PHE A 3 -9.88 -11.05 36.97
C PHE A 3 -10.44 -12.08 35.98
N LEU A 4 -9.62 -13.02 35.50
CA LEU A 4 -10.04 -14.05 34.53
C LEU A 4 -10.94 -15.15 35.13
N ARG A 5 -11.33 -15.04 36.41
CA ARG A 5 -12.26 -15.96 37.08
C ARG A 5 -13.72 -15.49 37.00
N PHE A 6 -13.97 -14.25 36.57
CA PHE A 6 -15.34 -13.78 36.39
C PHE A 6 -16.05 -14.58 35.27
N PRO A 7 -17.38 -14.79 35.39
CA PRO A 7 -18.17 -15.37 34.31
C PRO A 7 -18.05 -14.56 33.02
N THR A 8 -18.21 -15.23 31.87
CA THR A 8 -18.06 -14.63 30.54
C THR A 8 -18.90 -13.36 30.35
N LEU A 9 -20.17 -13.38 30.76
CA LEU A 9 -21.07 -12.22 30.66
C LEU A 9 -20.57 -11.00 31.46
N VAL A 10 -19.95 -11.24 32.62
CA VAL A 10 -19.36 -10.17 33.44
C VAL A 10 -18.12 -9.61 32.74
N LEU A 11 -17.27 -10.48 32.19
CA LEU A 11 -16.08 -10.05 31.44
C LEU A 11 -16.44 -9.25 30.18
N GLU A 12 -17.44 -9.69 29.43
CA GLU A 12 -17.99 -8.96 28.28
C GLU A 12 -18.46 -7.57 28.70
N LYS A 13 -19.27 -7.48 29.76
CA LYS A 13 -19.74 -6.18 30.23
C LYS A 13 -18.62 -5.26 30.72
N ILE A 14 -17.56 -5.83 31.30
CA ILE A 14 -16.37 -5.07 31.67
C ILE A 14 -15.63 -4.57 30.43
N PHE A 15 -15.41 -5.42 29.43
CA PHE A 15 -14.69 -5.08 28.20
C PHE A 15 -15.41 -4.04 27.34
N GLU A 16 -16.75 -4.02 27.34
CA GLU A 16 -17.55 -2.97 26.71
C GLU A 16 -17.21 -1.56 27.22
N ASN A 17 -16.76 -1.44 28.48
CA ASN A 17 -16.40 -0.15 29.09
C ASN A 17 -14.98 0.30 28.75
N PHE A 18 -14.15 -0.56 28.16
CA PHE A 18 -12.78 -0.22 27.75
C PHE A 18 -12.75 0.19 26.28
N ALA A 19 -12.00 1.24 25.96
CA ALA A 19 -11.62 1.58 24.60
C ALA A 19 -10.68 0.51 23.99
N VAL A 20 -10.62 0.41 22.66
CA VAL A 20 -9.78 -0.59 21.98
C VAL A 20 -8.29 -0.50 22.37
N PRO A 21 -7.67 0.68 22.55
CA PRO A 21 -6.29 0.76 23.02
C PRO A 21 -6.08 0.17 24.42
N GLU A 22 -7.09 0.29 25.30
CA GLU A 22 -7.05 -0.26 26.66
C GLU A 22 -7.20 -1.78 26.63
N LEU A 23 -8.09 -2.30 25.78
CA LEU A 23 -8.21 -3.74 25.52
C LEU A 23 -6.90 -4.32 24.94
N LEU A 24 -6.26 -3.60 24.01
CA LEU A 24 -4.95 -3.97 23.50
C LEU A 24 -3.91 -4.01 24.62
N PHE A 25 -3.89 -3.01 25.50
CA PHE A 25 -2.98 -3.00 26.66
C PHE A 25 -3.24 -4.18 27.62
N LEU A 26 -4.50 -4.46 27.97
CA LEU A 26 -4.87 -5.61 28.79
C LEU A 26 -4.45 -6.94 28.15
N SER A 27 -4.48 -7.02 26.82
CA SER A 27 -4.08 -8.23 26.11
C SER A 27 -2.62 -8.63 26.38
N PHE A 28 -1.74 -7.68 26.71
CA PHE A 28 -0.33 -7.96 27.03
C PHE A 28 -0.15 -8.80 28.30
N CYS A 29 -1.14 -8.81 29.20
CA CYS A 29 -1.02 -9.50 30.50
C CYS A 29 -0.93 -11.03 30.39
N SER A 30 -1.59 -11.65 29.40
CA SER A 30 -1.48 -13.09 29.15
C SER A 30 -2.13 -13.51 27.83
N LYS A 31 -1.68 -14.65 27.27
CA LYS A 31 -2.31 -15.28 26.10
C LYS A 31 -3.81 -15.55 26.31
N ARG A 32 -4.22 -15.96 27.53
CA ARG A 32 -5.62 -16.21 27.88
C ARG A 32 -6.46 -14.93 27.87
N MET A 33 -5.94 -13.83 28.42
CA MET A 33 -6.62 -12.52 28.37
C MET A 33 -6.82 -12.08 26.92
N ARG A 34 -5.76 -12.14 26.11
CA ARG A 34 -5.81 -11.81 24.69
C ARG A 34 -6.90 -12.59 23.96
N PHE A 35 -6.95 -13.91 24.13
CA PHE A 35 -7.96 -14.76 23.51
C PHE A 35 -9.39 -14.37 23.91
N LEU A 36 -9.62 -14.09 25.20
CA LEU A 36 -10.95 -13.69 25.68
C LEU A 36 -11.38 -12.34 25.09
N ILE A 37 -10.47 -11.37 25.03
CA ILE A 37 -10.75 -10.08 24.38
C ILE A 37 -11.10 -10.30 22.90
N GLN A 38 -10.31 -11.09 22.16
CA GLN A 38 -10.59 -11.38 20.76
C GLN A 38 -11.94 -12.08 20.54
N LEU A 39 -12.35 -12.93 21.48
CA LEU A 39 -13.61 -13.67 21.41
C LEU A 39 -14.82 -12.76 21.69
N LEU A 40 -14.77 -11.99 22.78
CA LEU A 40 -15.89 -11.20 23.28
C LEU A 40 -16.02 -9.86 22.54
N GLU A 41 -14.90 -9.22 22.18
CA GLU A 41 -14.88 -7.91 21.52
C GLU A 41 -14.79 -8.02 19.99
N LYS A 42 -15.05 -9.22 19.44
CA LYS A 42 -14.87 -9.55 18.02
C LYS A 42 -15.53 -8.55 17.07
N CYS A 43 -16.73 -8.07 17.39
CA CYS A 43 -17.45 -7.10 16.56
C CYS A 43 -16.71 -5.77 16.51
N ARG A 44 -16.33 -5.20 17.67
CA ARG A 44 -15.58 -3.95 17.77
C ARG A 44 -14.20 -4.03 17.13
N LEU A 45 -13.52 -5.17 17.27
CA LEU A 45 -12.22 -5.40 16.63
C LEU A 45 -12.35 -5.49 15.09
N LYS A 46 -13.45 -6.06 14.58
CA LYS A 46 -13.74 -6.13 13.13
C LYS A 46 -14.11 -4.79 12.51
N ASP A 47 -14.51 -3.80 13.30
CA ASP A 47 -14.78 -2.45 12.80
C ASP A 47 -13.51 -1.75 12.33
N ILE A 48 -12.36 -2.14 12.89
CA ILE A 48 -11.04 -1.73 12.41
C ILE A 48 -10.76 -2.46 11.11
N LYS A 49 -10.51 -1.70 10.05
CA LYS A 49 -10.25 -2.26 8.71
C LYS A 49 -8.79 -2.19 8.31
N THR A 50 -8.06 -1.22 8.86
CA THR A 50 -6.70 -0.94 8.43
C THR A 50 -5.83 -0.62 9.64
N ILE A 51 -4.65 -1.24 9.73
CA ILE A 51 -3.55 -0.81 10.59
C ILE A 51 -2.50 -0.15 9.70
N ASN A 52 -2.25 1.13 9.92
CA ASN A 52 -1.32 1.94 9.15
C ASN A 52 -0.07 2.24 9.98
N TYR A 53 1.10 1.83 9.49
CA TYR A 53 2.40 2.19 10.01
C TYR A 53 2.94 3.37 9.23
N SER A 54 3.12 4.51 9.90
CA SER A 54 3.73 5.71 9.32
C SER A 54 5.09 5.96 9.96
N PHE A 55 6.13 5.94 9.13
CA PHE A 55 7.50 6.22 9.53
C PHE A 55 7.82 7.70 9.28
N VAL A 56 8.41 8.35 10.28
CA VAL A 56 8.75 9.77 10.26
C VAL A 56 10.27 9.96 10.36
N SER A 57 10.78 11.06 9.84
CA SER A 57 12.21 11.33 9.71
C SER A 57 12.97 11.38 11.04
N ASP A 58 12.28 11.57 12.17
CA ASP A 58 12.86 11.57 13.52
C ASP A 58 12.81 10.19 14.20
N ASP A 59 12.71 9.12 13.40
CA ASP A 59 12.63 7.72 13.85
C ASP A 59 11.36 7.36 14.64
N ARG A 60 10.40 8.27 14.77
CA ARG A 60 9.09 7.90 15.32
C ARG A 60 8.33 7.01 14.36
N VAL A 61 7.57 6.09 14.95
CA VAL A 61 6.64 5.23 14.22
C VAL A 61 5.24 5.47 14.77
N MET A 62 4.36 5.97 13.93
CA MET A 62 2.95 6.16 14.26
C MET A 62 2.16 4.95 13.74
N ILE A 63 1.36 4.34 14.60
CA ILE A 63 0.56 3.16 14.28
C ILE A 63 -0.90 3.52 14.53
N LEU A 64 -1.67 3.61 13.45
CA LEU A 64 -3.07 3.99 13.51
C LEU A 64 -3.96 2.81 13.12
N GLY A 65 -4.97 2.52 13.94
CA GLY A 65 -6.06 1.63 13.58
C GLY A 65 -7.25 2.43 13.08
N LEU A 66 -7.61 2.26 11.82
CA LEU A 66 -8.66 3.02 11.13
C LEU A 66 -9.90 2.16 10.91
N SER A 67 -11.05 2.73 11.26
CA SER A 67 -12.37 2.21 10.89
C SER A 67 -12.78 2.66 9.48
N ASN A 68 -13.90 2.14 8.96
CA ASN A 68 -14.46 2.51 7.64
C ASN A 68 -14.60 4.03 7.41
N ASN A 69 -14.84 4.81 8.47
CA ASN A 69 -15.04 6.26 8.37
C ASN A 69 -13.72 7.05 8.51
N ASN A 70 -12.56 6.39 8.42
CA ASN A 70 -11.24 6.94 8.72
C ASN A 70 -11.10 7.54 10.13
N LYS A 71 -12.01 7.20 11.05
CA LYS A 71 -11.89 7.61 12.46
C LYS A 71 -10.85 6.71 13.13
N PRO A 72 -9.78 7.28 13.74
CA PRO A 72 -8.80 6.50 14.46
C PRO A 72 -9.45 5.86 15.69
N SER A 73 -9.35 4.53 15.78
CA SER A 73 -9.77 3.72 16.93
C SER A 73 -8.57 3.25 17.75
N ILE A 74 -7.38 3.30 17.17
CA ILE A 74 -6.10 3.01 17.83
C ILE A 74 -5.12 4.09 17.39
N ASP A 75 -4.39 4.63 18.36
CA ASP A 75 -3.26 5.52 18.11
C ASP A 75 -2.11 5.13 19.04
N LEU A 76 -1.06 4.55 18.46
CA LEU A 76 0.17 4.20 19.14
C LEU A 76 1.33 4.97 18.52
N VAL A 77 2.19 5.55 19.36
CA VAL A 77 3.40 6.25 18.91
C VAL A 77 4.62 5.61 19.56
N LEU A 78 5.47 4.99 18.74
CA LEU A 78 6.78 4.49 19.16
C LEU A 78 7.81 5.62 19.01
N THR A 79 8.44 6.01 20.11
CA THR A 79 9.42 7.11 20.17
C THR A 79 10.81 6.56 20.50
N PRO A 80 11.83 6.86 19.70
CA PRO A 80 13.19 6.41 19.97
C PRO A 80 13.78 7.13 21.18
N VAL A 81 14.61 6.43 21.96
CA VAL A 81 15.43 7.04 23.02
C VAL A 81 16.85 6.48 23.05
N GLU A 82 17.79 7.34 23.45
CA GLU A 82 19.21 6.97 23.60
C GLU A 82 19.48 6.40 25.00
N ARG A 83 19.07 5.13 25.21
CA ARG A 83 19.42 4.17 26.28
C ARG A 83 19.45 4.57 27.77
N LYS A 84 19.43 5.83 28.18
CA LYS A 84 19.95 6.16 29.53
C LYS A 84 19.03 5.82 30.71
N LYS A 85 17.71 5.63 30.56
CA LYS A 85 16.80 5.28 31.68
C LYS A 85 15.49 4.63 31.23
N MET A 86 15.51 3.41 30.70
CA MET A 86 14.27 2.65 30.45
C MET A 86 14.20 1.41 31.33
N VAL A 87 13.05 1.19 31.96
CA VAL A 87 12.71 -0.08 32.61
C VAL A 87 12.07 -0.97 31.55
N PRO A 88 12.70 -2.08 31.16
CA PRO A 88 12.13 -2.97 30.16
C PRO A 88 10.78 -3.55 30.62
N MET A 89 9.82 -3.63 29.69
CA MET A 89 8.52 -4.23 29.94
C MET A 89 8.18 -5.26 28.86
N GLY A 90 7.55 -6.37 29.26
CA GLY A 90 7.02 -7.37 28.32
C GLY A 90 5.78 -6.83 27.62
N LEU A 91 5.98 -6.05 26.56
CA LEU A 91 4.92 -5.43 25.77
C LEU A 91 4.84 -6.10 24.40
N PHE A 92 3.64 -6.13 23.81
CA PHE A 92 3.42 -6.75 22.50
C PHE A 92 3.97 -8.19 22.41
N GLY A 93 3.89 -8.94 23.52
CA GLY A 93 4.38 -10.32 23.58
C GLY A 93 5.90 -10.47 23.45
N MET A 94 6.67 -9.38 23.50
CA MET A 94 8.13 -9.41 23.51
C MET A 94 8.67 -9.75 24.91
N ASP A 95 9.86 -10.35 24.97
CA ASP A 95 10.53 -10.68 26.24
C ASP A 95 10.91 -9.43 27.02
N ARG A 96 11.02 -9.59 28.35
CA ARG A 96 11.38 -8.50 29.26
C ARG A 96 12.79 -7.96 29.04
N ASP A 97 13.65 -8.64 28.29
CA ASP A 97 14.99 -8.13 27.94
C ASP A 97 14.95 -7.14 26.76
N MET A 98 13.76 -6.96 26.16
CA MET A 98 13.52 -6.04 25.08
C MET A 98 13.10 -4.68 25.63
N ILE A 99 13.91 -3.66 25.35
CA ILE A 99 13.74 -2.31 25.91
C ILE A 99 12.63 -1.58 25.13
N CYS A 100 11.39 -1.84 25.52
CA CYS A 100 10.19 -1.10 25.16
C CYS A 100 9.42 -0.78 26.45
N CYS A 101 8.99 0.46 26.65
CA CYS A 101 8.22 0.83 27.84
C CYS A 101 7.16 1.88 27.50
N ILE A 102 6.10 1.96 28.31
CA ILE A 102 5.05 2.97 28.16
C ILE A 102 5.57 4.27 28.75
N ASP A 103 5.32 5.37 28.05
CA ASP A 103 5.55 6.70 28.56
C ASP A 103 4.30 7.21 29.28
N TRP A 104 4.30 7.11 30.61
CA TRP A 104 3.22 7.60 31.47
C TRP A 104 3.25 9.11 31.69
N SER A 105 4.29 9.82 31.21
CA SER A 105 4.47 11.25 31.47
C SER A 105 3.58 12.16 30.63
N SER A 106 2.86 11.63 29.63
CA SER A 106 2.07 12.44 28.73
C SER A 106 0.56 12.26 28.94
N LEU A 107 -0.14 13.38 29.18
CA LEU A 107 -1.60 13.52 29.00
C LEU A 107 -1.98 13.52 27.51
N CYS A 108 -1.39 12.62 26.72
CA CYS A 108 -1.65 12.55 25.30
C CYS A 108 -2.90 11.71 25.01
N TRP A 109 -3.62 12.08 23.95
CA TRP A 109 -4.78 11.37 23.43
C TRP A 109 -4.42 10.06 22.70
N TYR A 110 -3.15 9.64 22.75
CA TYR A 110 -2.59 8.44 22.12
C TYR A 110 -1.69 7.68 23.09
N SER A 111 -1.49 6.38 22.84
CA SER A 111 -0.61 5.54 23.66
C SER A 111 0.84 5.70 23.21
N LYS A 112 1.70 6.28 24.05
CA LYS A 112 3.11 6.51 23.76
C LYS A 112 3.99 5.41 24.34
N TYR A 113 4.88 4.88 23.50
CA TYR A 113 5.86 3.86 23.85
C TYR A 113 7.26 4.35 23.51
N LEU A 114 8.21 4.16 24.40
CA LEU A 114 9.62 4.45 24.18
C LEU A 114 10.33 3.16 23.73
N TYR A 115 11.33 3.28 22.84
CA TYR A 115 12.12 2.14 22.39
C TYR A 115 13.60 2.50 22.16
N ASP A 116 14.51 1.52 22.30
CA ASP A 116 15.92 1.68 21.93
C ASP A 116 16.04 1.82 20.40
N LYS A 117 16.49 2.99 19.92
CA LYS A 117 16.68 3.28 18.48
C LYS A 117 17.50 2.19 17.78
N LYS A 118 18.50 1.59 18.43
CA LYS A 118 19.33 0.52 17.85
C LYS A 118 18.57 -0.78 17.63
N LYS A 119 17.41 -0.96 18.26
CA LYS A 119 16.54 -2.13 18.15
C LYS A 119 15.26 -1.85 17.34
N LYS A 120 15.19 -0.75 16.57
CA LYS A 120 14.02 -0.33 15.77
C LYS A 120 13.40 -1.47 14.97
N GLU A 121 14.21 -2.19 14.19
CA GLU A 121 13.78 -3.33 13.36
C GLU A 121 12.97 -4.36 14.16
N VAL A 122 13.60 -4.92 15.20
CA VAL A 122 13.04 -6.01 15.99
C VAL A 122 11.83 -5.55 16.80
N ILE A 123 11.85 -4.32 17.33
CA ILE A 123 10.72 -3.75 18.09
C ILE A 123 9.51 -3.57 17.19
N VAL A 124 9.68 -2.93 16.02
CA VAL A 124 8.56 -2.66 15.11
C VAL A 124 8.01 -3.97 14.54
N GLN A 125 8.86 -4.96 14.23
CA GLN A 125 8.44 -6.31 13.87
C GLN A 125 7.68 -7.01 15.00
N GLY A 126 8.14 -6.92 16.24
CA GLY A 126 7.45 -7.48 17.40
C GLY A 126 6.06 -6.88 17.60
N VAL A 127 5.96 -5.54 17.52
CA VAL A 127 4.68 -4.84 17.54
C VAL A 127 3.79 -5.32 16.40
N HIS A 128 4.30 -5.37 15.17
CA HIS A 128 3.54 -5.83 14.01
C HIS A 128 3.02 -7.25 14.17
N ASN A 129 3.87 -8.20 14.53
CA ASN A 129 3.50 -9.60 14.75
C ASN A 129 2.41 -9.72 15.83
N TYR A 130 2.49 -8.91 16.87
CA TYR A 130 1.47 -8.89 17.92
C TYR A 130 0.13 -8.34 17.41
N LEU A 131 0.13 -7.21 16.70
CA LEU A 131 -1.09 -6.64 16.12
C LEU A 131 -1.69 -7.57 15.05
N TYR A 132 -0.84 -8.28 14.30
CA TYR A 132 -1.26 -9.30 13.36
C TYR A 132 -1.97 -10.46 14.05
N GLN A 133 -1.40 -10.98 15.14
CA GLN A 133 -2.06 -12.00 15.96
C GLN A 133 -3.33 -11.51 16.64
N PHE A 134 -3.41 -10.22 16.99
CA PHE A 134 -4.52 -9.63 17.72
C PHE A 134 -5.73 -9.32 16.83
N PHE A 135 -5.53 -8.69 15.68
CA PHE A 135 -6.61 -8.33 14.75
C PHE A 135 -6.86 -9.39 13.66
N GLY A 136 -5.85 -10.18 13.34
CA GLY A 136 -5.93 -11.25 12.35
C GLY A 136 -5.76 -10.79 10.90
N PRO A 137 -5.72 -11.75 9.96
CA PRO A 137 -5.42 -11.50 8.54
C PRO A 137 -6.54 -10.80 7.76
N SER A 138 -7.74 -10.68 8.35
CA SER A 138 -8.90 -10.08 7.67
C SER A 138 -8.82 -8.56 7.55
N ILE A 139 -7.92 -7.93 8.30
CA ILE A 139 -7.68 -6.49 8.22
C ILE A 139 -6.50 -6.20 7.29
N ARG A 140 -6.49 -4.99 6.71
CA ARG A 140 -5.39 -4.53 5.86
C ARG A 140 -4.27 -3.95 6.72
N TYR A 141 -3.04 -4.28 6.38
CA TYR A 141 -1.84 -3.69 6.95
C TYR A 141 -1.17 -2.84 5.88
N GLN A 142 -0.85 -1.61 6.26
CA GLN A 142 -0.27 -0.62 5.38
C GLN A 142 1.02 -0.05 5.96
N VAL A 143 2.02 0.15 5.10
CA VAL A 143 3.23 0.90 5.43
C VAL A 143 3.30 2.18 4.62
N VAL A 144 3.59 3.30 5.29
CA VAL A 144 3.87 4.60 4.69
C VAL A 144 5.21 5.09 5.23
N SER A 145 6.18 5.31 4.36
CA SER A 145 7.49 5.85 4.72
C SER A 145 7.92 6.88 3.68
N ASP A 146 8.06 8.12 4.15
CA ASP A 146 8.65 9.21 3.38
C ASP A 146 10.05 9.53 3.94
N CYS A 147 10.76 8.51 4.44
CA CYS A 147 12.05 8.65 5.11
C CYS A 147 13.21 8.30 4.17
N ASP A 148 14.40 8.82 4.48
CA ASP A 148 15.64 8.53 3.73
C ASP A 148 16.18 7.09 3.98
N GLU A 149 15.53 6.31 4.84
CA GLU A 149 15.87 4.93 5.19
C GLU A 149 14.67 3.99 4.96
N LEU A 150 14.96 2.74 4.57
CA LEU A 150 13.92 1.72 4.47
C LEU A 150 13.26 1.51 5.84
N PRO A 151 11.91 1.45 5.91
CA PRO A 151 11.25 1.08 7.13
C PRO A 151 11.56 -0.38 7.49
N PRO A 152 11.32 -0.79 8.74
CA PRO A 152 11.44 -2.17 9.15
C PRO A 152 10.68 -3.14 8.25
N LYS A 153 11.27 -4.31 8.01
CA LYS A 153 10.65 -5.33 7.16
C LYS A 153 9.46 -5.94 7.88
N LEU A 154 8.26 -5.70 7.36
CA LEU A 154 7.02 -6.25 7.89
C LEU A 154 6.45 -7.27 6.89
N GLU A 155 5.97 -8.39 7.43
CA GLU A 155 5.29 -9.42 6.66
C GLU A 155 3.80 -9.09 6.50
N ASN A 156 3.11 -9.76 5.58
CA ASN A 156 1.66 -9.63 5.41
C ASN A 156 1.15 -8.18 5.19
N ILE A 157 1.97 -7.34 4.56
CA ILE A 157 1.59 -5.97 4.18
C ILE A 157 0.89 -6.01 2.82
N GLN A 158 -0.34 -5.51 2.76
CA GLN A 158 -1.11 -5.44 1.52
C GLN A 158 -0.88 -4.12 0.77
N LEU A 159 -0.54 -3.05 1.48
CA LEU A 159 -0.45 -1.71 0.92
C LEU A 159 0.86 -1.04 1.32
N SER A 160 1.60 -0.52 0.34
CA SER A 160 2.82 0.25 0.63
C SER A 160 2.82 1.62 -0.05
N HIS A 161 3.40 2.59 0.65
CA HIS A 161 3.93 3.83 0.09
C HIS A 161 5.35 4.01 0.62
N ILE A 162 6.33 3.93 -0.27
CA ILE A 162 7.75 3.99 0.09
C ILE A 162 8.42 5.04 -0.78
N ALA A 163 8.97 6.08 -0.15
CA ALA A 163 9.92 6.96 -0.78
C ALA A 163 11.31 6.29 -0.76
N LEU A 164 11.98 6.28 -1.91
CA LEU A 164 13.37 5.83 -2.03
C LEU A 164 14.34 7.02 -2.19
N THR A 165 13.82 8.24 -2.07
CA THR A 165 14.53 9.51 -1.97
C THR A 165 15.75 9.39 -1.09
N LYS A 166 16.95 9.58 -1.65
CA LYS A 166 18.24 9.61 -0.90
C LYS A 166 18.62 8.31 -0.18
N LEU A 167 17.98 7.18 -0.51
CA LEU A 167 18.30 5.91 0.13
C LEU A 167 19.75 5.50 -0.19
N LYS A 168 20.65 5.67 0.78
CA LYS A 168 22.05 5.22 0.69
C LYS A 168 22.17 3.75 1.04
N THR A 169 21.49 2.88 0.29
CA THR A 169 21.48 1.44 0.55
C THR A 169 21.73 0.63 -0.71
N LYS A 170 22.23 -0.61 -0.53
CA LYS A 170 22.50 -1.53 -1.63
C LYS A 170 21.18 -2.07 -2.19
N GLN A 171 21.07 -2.18 -3.51
CA GLN A 171 19.93 -2.80 -4.22
C GLN A 171 19.46 -4.12 -3.56
N LYS A 172 20.39 -4.99 -3.14
CA LYS A 172 20.07 -6.24 -2.45
C LYS A 172 19.19 -6.04 -1.20
N LYS A 173 19.45 -5.02 -0.38
CA LYS A 173 18.64 -4.73 0.82
C LYS A 173 17.22 -4.25 0.46
N VAL A 174 17.09 -3.49 -0.63
CA VAL A 174 15.79 -3.06 -1.18
C VAL A 174 14.98 -4.28 -1.63
N GLU A 175 15.62 -5.20 -2.36
CA GLU A 175 14.97 -6.45 -2.79
C GLU A 175 14.59 -7.34 -1.61
N ASP A 176 15.47 -7.48 -0.61
CA ASP A 176 15.19 -8.25 0.60
C ASP A 176 14.04 -7.63 1.41
N TYR A 177 13.85 -6.31 1.34
CA TYR A 177 12.70 -5.63 1.95
C TYR A 177 11.40 -5.99 1.23
N PHE A 178 11.32 -5.82 -0.10
CA PHE A 178 10.09 -6.09 -0.84
C PHE A 178 9.70 -7.58 -0.81
N LYS A 179 10.67 -8.49 -0.69
CA LYS A 179 10.42 -9.93 -0.52
C LYS A 179 9.73 -10.31 0.80
N ALA A 180 9.74 -9.45 1.81
CA ALA A 180 9.03 -9.72 3.07
C ALA A 180 7.50 -9.75 2.88
N SER A 181 6.98 -9.02 1.88
CA SER A 181 5.56 -8.99 1.52
C SER A 181 5.41 -8.93 -0.01
N PRO A 182 5.57 -10.06 -0.73
CA PRO A 182 5.69 -10.07 -2.19
C PRO A 182 4.35 -9.95 -2.94
N TYR A 183 3.22 -10.24 -2.27
CA TYR A 183 1.87 -10.25 -2.89
C TYR A 183 1.03 -9.07 -2.45
N GLN A 184 1.59 -7.87 -2.54
CA GLN A 184 0.86 -6.66 -2.16
C GLN A 184 -0.26 -6.37 -3.15
N GLU A 185 -1.38 -5.89 -2.63
CA GLU A 185 -2.49 -5.41 -3.44
C GLU A 185 -2.12 -4.11 -4.14
N TYR A 186 -1.44 -3.21 -3.44
CA TYR A 186 -1.02 -1.92 -3.98
C TYR A 186 0.35 -1.51 -3.46
N MET A 187 1.16 -0.92 -4.33
CA MET A 187 2.43 -0.31 -3.97
C MET A 187 2.58 1.02 -4.70
N ARG A 188 2.91 2.07 -3.94
CA ARG A 188 3.42 3.32 -4.49
C ARG A 188 4.88 3.47 -4.12
N ILE A 189 5.70 3.73 -5.12
CA ILE A 189 7.10 4.03 -4.95
C ILE A 189 7.35 5.43 -5.47
N HIS A 190 7.98 6.25 -4.63
CA HIS A 190 8.30 7.63 -4.96
C HIS A 190 9.82 7.78 -5.15
N GLU A 191 10.20 8.53 -6.19
CA GLU A 191 11.56 8.99 -6.54
C GLU A 191 12.53 8.03 -7.27
N ASN A 192 13.65 8.61 -7.74
CA ASN A 192 14.59 8.07 -8.74
C ASN A 192 15.02 6.62 -8.46
N MET A 193 14.48 5.74 -9.30
CA MET A 193 14.62 4.29 -9.24
C MET A 193 15.89 3.75 -9.90
N ASN A 194 16.70 4.60 -10.55
CA ASN A 194 17.78 4.14 -11.43
C ASN A 194 18.74 3.19 -10.68
N GLY A 195 18.64 1.90 -11.01
CA GLY A 195 19.46 0.82 -10.43
C GLY A 195 19.05 0.33 -9.04
N MET A 196 17.98 0.86 -8.41
CA MET A 196 17.56 0.47 -7.05
C MET A 196 16.60 -0.71 -7.02
N ILE A 197 15.83 -0.93 -8.09
CA ILE A 197 14.99 -2.11 -8.27
C ILE A 197 15.63 -3.04 -9.29
N SER A 198 15.71 -4.31 -8.95
CA SER A 198 16.18 -5.37 -9.83
C SER A 198 15.16 -5.66 -10.92
N GLN A 199 15.65 -6.03 -12.10
CA GLN A 199 14.86 -6.48 -13.23
C GLN A 199 13.91 -7.66 -12.93
N LYS A 200 14.19 -8.44 -11.88
CA LYS A 200 13.37 -9.59 -11.42
C LYS A 200 12.68 -9.32 -10.09
N SER A 201 12.50 -8.05 -9.73
CA SER A 201 11.92 -7.67 -8.45
C SER A 201 10.46 -8.09 -8.34
N VAL A 202 10.05 -8.45 -7.11
CA VAL A 202 8.66 -8.75 -6.78
C VAL A 202 7.74 -7.54 -6.91
N VAL A 203 8.30 -6.33 -6.95
CA VAL A 203 7.54 -5.08 -7.16
C VAL A 203 6.69 -5.14 -8.43
N TYR A 204 7.22 -5.71 -9.51
CA TYR A 204 6.52 -5.82 -10.79
C TYR A 204 5.35 -6.83 -10.78
N LEU A 205 5.25 -7.65 -9.73
CA LEU A 205 4.16 -8.61 -9.52
C LEU A 205 3.00 -8.02 -8.70
N THR A 206 3.16 -6.80 -8.18
CA THR A 206 2.11 -6.09 -7.43
C THR A 206 0.88 -5.89 -8.31
N LYS A 207 -0.31 -6.11 -7.75
CA LYS A 207 -1.57 -6.01 -8.52
C LYS A 207 -1.83 -4.59 -9.03
N HIS A 208 -1.56 -3.58 -8.21
CA HIS A 208 -1.65 -2.16 -8.55
C HIS A 208 -0.33 -1.46 -8.20
N LEU A 209 0.39 -0.97 -9.21
CA LEU A 209 1.68 -0.30 -9.01
C LEU A 209 1.60 1.15 -9.45
N GLU A 210 2.06 2.05 -8.59
CA GLU A 210 2.22 3.48 -8.85
C GLU A 210 3.70 3.83 -8.67
N ILE A 211 4.31 4.43 -9.69
CA ILE A 211 5.69 4.89 -9.63
C ILE A 211 5.71 6.37 -9.99
N ASP A 212 6.15 7.19 -9.05
CA ASP A 212 6.36 8.62 -9.30
C ASP A 212 7.81 8.91 -9.66
N CYS A 213 8.02 9.97 -10.45
CA CYS A 213 9.35 10.44 -10.84
C CYS A 213 10.18 9.34 -11.52
N CYS A 214 9.52 8.56 -12.39
CA CYS A 214 10.16 7.42 -13.04
C CYS A 214 11.12 7.84 -14.16
N HIS A 215 11.03 9.06 -14.70
CA HIS A 215 11.94 9.57 -15.75
C HIS A 215 12.21 8.51 -16.83
N SER A 216 13.48 8.17 -17.10
CA SER A 216 13.87 7.15 -18.09
C SER A 216 13.63 5.69 -17.67
N PHE A 217 13.26 5.42 -16.41
CA PHE A 217 12.95 4.08 -15.92
C PHE A 217 11.53 3.62 -16.29
N GLY A 218 10.69 4.53 -16.79
CA GLY A 218 9.31 4.22 -17.18
C GLY A 218 9.19 3.03 -18.13
N ASP A 219 10.05 2.96 -19.15
CA ASP A 219 10.06 1.87 -20.14
C ASP A 219 10.31 0.50 -19.47
N ASP A 220 11.35 0.42 -18.64
CA ASP A 220 11.72 -0.79 -17.91
C ASP A 220 10.60 -1.24 -16.98
N ALA A 221 9.96 -0.29 -16.28
CA ALA A 221 8.83 -0.58 -15.42
C ALA A 221 7.64 -1.13 -16.20
N LEU A 222 7.28 -0.53 -17.33
CA LEU A 222 6.17 -0.95 -18.17
C LEU A 222 6.36 -2.40 -18.64
N PHE A 223 7.47 -2.72 -19.32
CA PHE A 223 7.65 -4.04 -19.94
C PHE A 223 7.88 -5.18 -18.94
N ARG A 224 8.26 -4.85 -17.70
CA ARG A 224 8.43 -5.85 -16.62
C ARG A 224 7.18 -6.08 -15.81
N PHE A 225 6.28 -5.10 -15.76
CA PHE A 225 5.06 -5.18 -14.99
C PHE A 225 4.18 -6.36 -15.42
N LYS A 226 3.69 -7.12 -14.43
CA LYS A 226 2.79 -8.28 -14.61
C LYS A 226 1.47 -8.14 -13.85
N GLY A 227 1.23 -7.01 -13.19
CA GLY A 227 -0.01 -6.76 -12.49
C GLY A 227 -1.16 -6.27 -13.39
N SER A 228 -2.21 -5.75 -12.75
CA SER A 228 -3.46 -5.37 -13.42
C SER A 228 -3.63 -3.87 -13.65
N SER A 229 -2.93 -3.03 -12.89
CA SER A 229 -2.99 -1.58 -13.03
C SER A 229 -1.63 -0.96 -12.81
N LEU A 230 -1.19 -0.14 -13.75
CA LEU A 230 0.07 0.59 -13.67
C LEU A 230 -0.19 2.10 -13.82
N LEU A 231 0.35 2.88 -12.89
CA LEU A 231 0.38 4.34 -12.98
C LEU A 231 1.85 4.78 -12.95
N LEU A 232 2.27 5.48 -14.00
CA LEU A 232 3.60 6.06 -14.12
C LEU A 232 3.46 7.58 -14.14
N VAL A 233 4.05 8.26 -13.16
CA VAL A 233 4.02 9.71 -13.04
C VAL A 233 5.42 10.26 -13.31
N ASP A 234 5.47 11.37 -14.04
CA ASP A 234 6.71 12.04 -14.46
C ASP A 234 7.65 11.08 -15.21
N ALA A 235 7.08 10.43 -16.21
CA ALA A 235 7.73 9.41 -17.02
C ALA A 235 8.19 9.96 -18.37
N MET A 236 9.42 9.65 -18.79
CA MET A 236 9.91 10.00 -20.12
C MET A 236 9.66 8.83 -21.07
N PHE A 237 8.55 8.88 -21.80
CA PHE A 237 8.20 7.88 -22.81
C PHE A 237 8.40 8.42 -24.23
N SER A 238 8.76 7.53 -25.14
CA SER A 238 8.76 7.79 -26.58
C SER A 238 7.53 7.20 -27.25
N ASP A 239 7.12 7.76 -28.40
CA ASP A 239 6.05 7.19 -29.22
C ASP A 239 6.33 5.72 -29.58
N LYS A 240 7.61 5.38 -29.85
CA LYS A 240 8.04 4.00 -30.16
C LYS A 240 7.72 3.04 -29.03
N THR A 241 7.88 3.47 -27.77
CA THR A 241 7.54 2.65 -26.61
C THR A 241 6.05 2.36 -26.57
N LEU A 242 5.20 3.37 -26.77
CA LEU A 242 3.74 3.21 -26.76
C LEU A 242 3.26 2.34 -27.93
N ILE A 243 3.79 2.57 -29.13
CA ILE A 243 3.47 1.77 -30.32
C ILE A 243 3.80 0.30 -30.07
N ARG A 244 4.98 0.01 -29.50
CA ARG A 244 5.36 -1.36 -29.13
C ARG A 244 4.40 -1.96 -28.12
N PHE A 245 4.12 -1.26 -27.01
CA PHE A 245 3.19 -1.71 -25.99
C PHE A 245 1.82 -2.07 -26.58
N LEU A 246 1.25 -1.17 -27.39
CA LEU A 246 -0.07 -1.36 -27.98
C LEU A 246 -0.11 -2.52 -28.96
N ASN A 247 0.93 -2.69 -29.78
CA ASN A 247 1.03 -3.82 -30.72
C ASN A 247 1.22 -5.16 -29.99
N GLU A 248 2.02 -5.21 -28.92
CA GLU A 248 2.17 -6.41 -28.10
C GLU A 248 0.87 -6.79 -27.37
N TRP A 249 0.11 -5.80 -26.88
CA TRP A 249 -1.21 -6.04 -26.30
C TRP A 249 -2.24 -6.47 -27.33
N LYS A 250 -2.30 -5.79 -28.49
CA LYS A 250 -3.26 -6.05 -29.59
C LYS A 250 -3.10 -7.47 -30.16
N SER A 251 -1.86 -7.90 -30.40
CA SER A 251 -1.53 -9.26 -30.84
C SER A 251 -1.68 -10.32 -29.74
N GLY A 252 -1.81 -9.90 -28.47
CA GLY A 252 -1.90 -10.79 -27.32
C GLY A 252 -0.58 -11.46 -26.94
N THR A 253 0.56 -10.96 -27.41
CA THR A 253 1.89 -11.47 -27.06
C THR A 253 2.31 -11.07 -25.64
N ALA A 254 1.84 -9.91 -25.14
CA ALA A 254 2.08 -9.46 -23.77
C ALA A 254 0.87 -8.72 -23.16
N PHE A 255 1.00 -8.32 -21.88
CA PHE A 255 0.05 -7.47 -21.15
C PHE A 255 -1.38 -8.01 -21.01
N GLN A 256 -1.58 -9.33 -21.05
CA GLN A 256 -2.91 -9.95 -21.02
C GLN A 256 -3.65 -9.68 -19.70
N GLN A 257 -2.91 -9.54 -18.58
CA GLN A 257 -3.47 -9.26 -17.25
C GLN A 257 -3.74 -7.76 -17.00
N LEU A 258 -3.17 -6.88 -17.83
CA LEU A 258 -3.26 -5.44 -17.66
C LEU A 258 -4.70 -4.98 -17.99
N LYS A 259 -5.30 -4.24 -17.06
CA LYS A 259 -6.64 -3.66 -17.20
C LYS A 259 -6.61 -2.14 -17.30
N HIS A 260 -5.60 -1.52 -16.69
CA HIS A 260 -5.45 -0.07 -16.66
C HIS A 260 -3.97 0.32 -16.75
N LEU A 261 -3.66 1.27 -17.61
CA LEU A 261 -2.37 1.94 -17.69
C LEU A 261 -2.60 3.44 -17.81
N SER A 262 -1.95 4.21 -16.95
CA SER A 262 -1.93 5.66 -16.99
C SER A 262 -0.49 6.15 -16.93
N ILE A 263 -0.11 7.02 -17.85
CA ILE A 263 1.22 7.60 -17.94
C ILE A 263 1.06 9.12 -17.97
N HIS A 264 1.75 9.79 -17.06
CA HIS A 264 1.87 11.24 -17.03
C HIS A 264 3.31 11.61 -17.35
N CYS A 265 3.52 12.28 -18.48
CA CYS A 265 4.83 12.79 -18.87
C CYS A 265 5.04 14.19 -18.26
N PRO A 266 6.29 14.60 -17.98
CA PRO A 266 6.60 15.97 -17.59
C PRO A 266 6.12 16.99 -18.64
N SER A 267 6.06 18.27 -18.25
CA SER A 267 5.46 19.35 -19.02
C SER A 267 6.27 19.76 -20.27
N HIS A 268 6.33 18.91 -21.28
CA HIS A 268 6.75 19.21 -22.67
C HIS A 268 5.98 18.26 -23.62
N GLN A 269 5.88 18.57 -24.92
CA GLN A 269 5.20 17.69 -25.89
C GLN A 269 6.03 16.42 -26.14
N PHE A 270 5.85 15.39 -25.31
CA PHE A 270 6.62 14.15 -25.39
C PHE A 270 6.01 13.12 -26.34
N LEU A 271 4.70 13.18 -26.52
CA LEU A 271 3.95 12.22 -27.31
C LEU A 271 3.33 12.92 -28.52
N ASP A 272 3.39 12.25 -29.67
CA ASP A 272 2.62 12.61 -30.86
C ASP A 272 1.44 11.63 -31.02
N PRO A 273 0.22 12.03 -30.57
CA PRO A 273 -0.98 11.25 -30.71
C PRO A 273 -1.23 10.75 -32.13
N SER A 274 -0.95 11.57 -33.14
CA SER A 274 -1.27 11.26 -34.53
C SER A 274 -0.37 10.16 -35.08
N THR A 275 0.91 10.18 -34.71
CA THR A 275 1.86 9.13 -35.06
C THR A 275 1.49 7.82 -34.38
N VAL A 276 1.21 7.82 -33.07
CA VAL A 276 0.83 6.59 -32.35
C VAL A 276 -0.48 5.99 -32.90
N GLN A 277 -1.49 6.81 -33.18
CA GLN A 277 -2.77 6.36 -33.74
C GLN A 277 -2.60 5.69 -35.11
N ARG A 278 -1.84 6.33 -36.01
CA ARG A 278 -1.59 5.84 -37.38
C ARG A 278 -0.80 4.53 -37.39
N GLU A 279 0.29 4.46 -36.64
CA GLU A 279 1.21 3.30 -36.66
C GLU A 279 0.58 2.04 -36.04
N VAL A 280 -0.30 2.19 -35.05
CA VAL A 280 -0.97 1.05 -34.39
C VAL A 280 -2.25 0.62 -35.14
N GLY A 281 -2.78 1.50 -35.99
CA GLY A 281 -4.07 1.32 -36.65
C GLY A 281 -5.22 1.35 -35.64
N MET A 282 -5.29 2.41 -34.84
CA MET A 282 -6.40 2.62 -33.90
C MET A 282 -7.72 2.78 -34.65
N GLN A 283 -8.78 2.21 -34.09
CA GLN A 283 -10.13 2.37 -34.63
C GLN A 283 -10.79 3.59 -33.99
N TYR A 284 -11.63 4.26 -34.78
CA TYR A 284 -12.36 5.45 -34.36
C TYR A 284 -13.84 5.13 -34.20
N PHE A 285 -14.43 5.61 -33.10
CA PHE A 285 -15.85 5.56 -32.84
C PHE A 285 -16.46 6.96 -32.98
N GLU A 286 -17.50 7.10 -33.82
CA GLU A 286 -18.13 8.41 -34.08
C GLU A 286 -18.72 9.06 -32.81
N GLY A 287 -19.10 8.24 -31.82
CA GLY A 287 -19.55 8.70 -30.51
C GLY A 287 -18.43 8.85 -29.48
N PHE A 288 -18.73 8.51 -28.23
CA PHE A 288 -17.73 8.42 -27.16
C PHE A 288 -17.94 7.14 -26.36
N LEU A 289 -16.85 6.44 -26.09
CA LEU A 289 -16.80 5.37 -25.12
C LEU A 289 -16.43 5.97 -23.76
N GLU A 290 -17.38 5.97 -22.83
CA GLU A 290 -17.14 6.43 -21.45
C GLU A 290 -16.60 5.28 -20.62
N MET A 291 -15.30 5.34 -20.31
CA MET A 291 -14.66 4.37 -19.44
C MET A 291 -14.75 4.83 -18.00
N LYS A 292 -15.10 3.90 -17.11
CA LYS A 292 -15.09 4.10 -15.66
C LYS A 292 -14.27 2.99 -15.03
N TRP A 293 -13.42 3.36 -14.10
CA TRP A 293 -12.70 2.42 -13.27
C TRP A 293 -12.46 3.01 -11.90
N LYS A 294 -12.10 2.16 -10.95
CA LYS A 294 -11.64 2.60 -9.64
C LYS A 294 -10.12 2.55 -9.61
N GLN A 295 -9.51 3.62 -9.13
CA GLN A 295 -8.07 3.70 -8.93
C GLN A 295 -7.76 3.84 -7.44
N TRP A 296 -6.77 3.10 -6.98
CA TRP A 296 -6.21 3.33 -5.65
C TRP A 296 -5.42 4.63 -5.65
N THR A 297 -5.74 5.52 -4.71
CA THR A 297 -4.94 6.73 -4.47
C THR A 297 -4.78 6.92 -2.97
N MET A 298 -3.59 7.35 -2.57
CA MET A 298 -3.35 7.79 -1.21
C MET A 298 -3.99 9.16 -0.98
N VAL A 299 -4.89 9.24 0.00
CA VAL A 299 -5.56 10.51 0.37
C VAL A 299 -4.73 11.29 1.40
N GLY A 300 -3.78 10.64 2.07
CA GLY A 300 -2.80 11.28 2.97
C GLY A 300 -2.20 10.28 3.96
N ARG A 301 -1.15 10.70 4.70
CA ARG A 301 -0.42 9.88 5.68
C ARG A 301 -1.31 9.28 6.79
N PHE A 302 -2.39 9.99 7.15
CA PHE A 302 -3.29 9.64 8.26
C PHE A 302 -4.66 9.14 7.81
N GLN A 303 -4.85 8.86 6.52
CA GLN A 303 -6.14 8.43 5.98
C GLN A 303 -5.98 7.10 5.25
N ASP A 304 -6.99 6.23 5.37
CA ASP A 304 -7.04 5.03 4.55
C ASP A 304 -7.13 5.44 3.08
N LYS A 305 -6.47 4.64 2.22
CA LYS A 305 -6.57 4.85 0.79
C LYS A 305 -7.99 4.59 0.35
N ARG A 306 -8.46 5.41 -0.59
CA ARG A 306 -9.79 5.29 -1.16
C ARG A 306 -9.68 4.86 -2.61
N TRP A 307 -10.62 4.02 -3.01
CA TRP A 307 -10.95 3.86 -4.41
C TRP A 307 -11.52 5.18 -4.91
N ILE A 308 -10.76 5.87 -5.75
CA ILE A 308 -11.23 7.07 -6.43
C ILE A 308 -11.86 6.63 -7.75
N PRO A 309 -13.14 6.93 -7.99
CA PRO A 309 -13.73 6.77 -9.30
C PRO A 309 -12.98 7.64 -10.31
N ARG A 310 -12.51 7.03 -11.37
CA ARG A 310 -11.90 7.71 -12.51
C ARG A 310 -12.73 7.42 -13.75
N SER A 311 -12.72 8.38 -14.65
CA SER A 311 -13.39 8.22 -15.93
C SER A 311 -12.74 9.08 -17.00
N PHE A 312 -12.71 8.58 -18.22
CA PHE A 312 -12.48 9.41 -19.39
C PHE A 312 -13.40 8.97 -20.52
N LYS A 313 -13.58 9.89 -21.48
CA LYS A 313 -14.25 9.61 -22.73
C LYS A 313 -13.19 9.47 -23.81
N SER A 314 -13.28 8.41 -24.60
CA SER A 314 -12.41 8.20 -25.73
C SER A 314 -13.20 7.84 -26.99
N ARG A 315 -12.67 8.26 -28.13
CA ARG A 315 -13.12 7.85 -29.46
C ARG A 315 -12.23 6.77 -30.05
N ASP A 316 -11.02 6.62 -29.52
CA ASP A 316 -10.00 5.72 -30.04
C ASP A 316 -10.02 4.41 -29.26
N TYR A 317 -10.04 3.30 -29.98
CA TYR A 317 -10.00 1.98 -29.37
C TYR A 317 -9.24 0.97 -30.20
N LEU A 318 -8.86 -0.13 -29.53
CA LEU A 318 -8.26 -1.31 -30.14
C LEU A 318 -9.02 -2.55 -29.70
N ILE A 319 -9.06 -3.55 -30.57
CA ILE A 319 -9.56 -4.88 -30.26
C ILE A 319 -8.37 -5.84 -30.28
N ARG A 320 -8.27 -6.65 -29.24
CA ARG A 320 -7.25 -7.68 -29.10
C ARG A 320 -7.63 -8.91 -29.91
N GLU A 321 -6.68 -9.42 -30.67
CA GLU A 321 -6.92 -10.37 -31.76
C GLU A 321 -7.41 -11.75 -31.28
N PHE A 322 -6.90 -12.25 -30.15
CA PHE A 322 -7.16 -13.63 -29.73
C PHE A 322 -8.44 -13.83 -28.90
N ASP A 323 -8.90 -12.81 -28.17
CA ASP A 323 -10.07 -12.91 -27.27
C ASP A 323 -11.12 -11.82 -27.48
N GLY A 324 -10.90 -10.91 -28.43
CA GLY A 324 -11.83 -9.83 -28.73
C GLY A 324 -11.97 -8.80 -27.60
N ALA A 325 -11.08 -8.80 -26.60
CA ALA A 325 -11.09 -7.77 -25.57
C ALA A 325 -10.84 -6.39 -26.19
N GLY A 326 -11.64 -5.40 -25.81
CA GLY A 326 -11.47 -4.03 -26.28
C GLY A 326 -10.63 -3.21 -25.31
N ALA A 327 -9.94 -2.20 -25.82
CA ALA A 327 -9.32 -1.18 -24.99
C ALA A 327 -9.58 0.20 -25.54
N SER A 328 -10.04 1.11 -24.69
CA SER A 328 -10.19 2.53 -25.02
C SER A 328 -8.93 3.29 -24.62
N ILE A 329 -8.52 4.20 -25.49
CA ILE A 329 -7.23 4.91 -25.39
C ILE A 329 -7.49 6.41 -25.38
N GLN A 330 -6.90 7.12 -24.44
CA GLN A 330 -6.86 8.58 -24.47
C GLN A 330 -5.39 9.00 -24.48
N ILE A 331 -4.96 9.66 -25.55
CA ILE A 331 -3.59 10.13 -25.71
C ILE A 331 -3.60 11.65 -25.92
N SER A 332 -2.70 12.33 -25.23
CA SER A 332 -2.37 13.74 -25.42
C SER A 332 -0.85 13.89 -25.38
N SER A 333 -0.35 15.11 -25.58
CA SER A 333 1.08 15.40 -25.55
C SER A 333 1.77 15.10 -24.21
N THR A 334 1.00 14.96 -23.12
CA THR A 334 1.52 14.76 -21.75
C THR A 334 0.85 13.61 -21.02
N HIS A 335 -0.21 13.01 -21.56
CA HIS A 335 -0.98 11.97 -20.88
C HIS A 335 -1.29 10.82 -21.82
N PHE A 336 -1.20 9.60 -21.29
CA PHE A 336 -1.67 8.40 -21.97
C PHE A 336 -2.49 7.56 -20.98
N ASN A 337 -3.76 7.31 -21.30
CA ASN A 337 -4.64 6.42 -20.55
C ASN A 337 -5.09 5.27 -21.45
N PHE A 338 -5.13 4.08 -20.86
CA PHE A 338 -5.51 2.84 -21.52
C PHE A 338 -6.36 2.02 -20.55
N VAL A 339 -7.59 1.69 -20.94
CA VAL A 339 -8.54 0.91 -20.12
C VAL A 339 -9.12 -0.22 -20.94
N VAL A 340 -8.97 -1.45 -20.43
CA VAL A 340 -9.50 -2.67 -21.06
C VAL A 340 -10.94 -2.93 -20.62
N TRP A 341 -11.79 -3.29 -21.57
CA TRP A 341 -13.17 -3.68 -21.40
C TRP A 341 -13.48 -4.96 -22.18
N SER A 342 -14.44 -5.74 -21.69
CA SER A 342 -14.96 -6.90 -22.42
C SER A 342 -16.34 -6.56 -22.98
N ALA A 343 -16.63 -6.97 -24.22
CA ALA A 343 -17.95 -6.76 -24.84
C ALA A 343 -19.10 -7.32 -23.99
N SER A 344 -18.84 -8.33 -23.16
CA SER A 344 -19.79 -8.94 -22.22
C SER A 344 -20.02 -8.16 -20.90
N LYS A 345 -19.33 -7.04 -20.65
CA LYS A 345 -19.45 -6.26 -19.39
C LYS A 345 -19.90 -4.81 -19.55
N ASN A 346 -20.31 -4.39 -20.75
CA ASN A 346 -20.96 -3.09 -20.93
C ASN A 346 -22.45 -3.19 -20.61
N SER A 347 -22.75 -3.39 -19.32
CA SER A 347 -24.02 -3.00 -18.70
C SER A 347 -23.80 -2.88 -17.20
N GLN A 348 -23.45 -1.66 -16.78
CA GLN A 348 -23.48 -1.19 -15.40
C GLN A 348 -22.45 -1.83 -14.44
N HIS A 349 -21.48 -1.01 -14.01
CA HIS A 349 -20.51 -1.24 -12.93
C HIS A 349 -19.21 -2.01 -13.28
N ILE A 350 -18.16 -1.24 -13.59
CA ILE A 350 -16.74 -1.57 -13.32
C ILE A 350 -16.20 -0.58 -12.28
#